data_AF-A0A832I9W6-F1
#
_entry.id   AF-A0A832I9W6-F1
#
_cell.length_a   1.000
_cell.length_b   1.000
_cell.length_c   1.000
_cell.angle_alpha   90.00
_cell.angle_beta   90.00
_cell.angle_gamma   90.00
#
_symmetry.space_group_name_H-M   'P 1'
#
loop_
_entity.id
_entity.type
_entity.pdbx_description
1 polymer ?
#
loop_
_entity_poly.entity_id
_entity_poly.type
_entity_poly.pdbx_seq_one_letter_code
_entity_poly.pdbx_strand_id
1 'polypeptide(L)'
;MILPFPKKGAFAETSDLNDFEIDVLVDYVSAGGRILMLAPPDSFIVNSFEALLKRFVPEARFVQMDFTILVSHKDELFRQFQVQGLIFLSIGEAIEIVEALEKMLQ
;
A
#
# COMPACT_ATOMS: atom_id res chain seq x y z
N MET A 1 -9.35 -4.69 5.36
CA MET A 1 -8.09 -5.20 5.93
C MET A 1 -7.03 -4.11 5.85
N ILE A 2 -6.18 -3.97 6.87
CA ILE A 2 -5.04 -3.02 6.84
C ILE A 2 -3.77 -3.84 6.68
N LEU A 3 -2.94 -3.45 5.71
CA LEU A 3 -1.65 -4.04 5.42
C LEU A 3 -0.58 -2.94 5.59
N PRO A 4 0.02 -2.80 6.78
CA PRO A 4 1.02 -1.77 7.02
C PRO A 4 2.34 -2.12 6.31
N PHE A 5 2.97 -1.12 5.69
CA PHE A 5 4.36 -1.25 5.26
C PHE A 5 5.26 -1.44 6.49
N PRO A 6 6.33 -2.23 6.38
CA PRO A 6 7.28 -2.40 7.47
C PRO A 6 8.09 -1.12 7.69
N LYS A 7 8.43 -0.88 8.96
CA LYS A 7 9.28 0.24 9.39
C LYS A 7 10.76 -0.13 9.31
N LYS A 8 11.62 0.84 8.98
CA LYS A 8 13.07 0.68 9.08
C LYS A 8 13.47 0.14 10.46
N GLY A 9 14.28 -0.92 10.47
CA GLY A 9 14.73 -1.60 11.69
C GLY A 9 13.81 -2.73 12.18
N ALA A 10 12.62 -2.92 11.57
CA ALA A 10 11.87 -4.16 11.72
C ALA A 10 12.53 -5.30 10.92
N PHE A 11 12.44 -6.54 11.40
CA PHE A 11 12.97 -7.71 10.70
C PHE A 11 12.20 -7.93 9.39
N ALA A 12 12.83 -7.56 8.26
CA ALA A 12 12.20 -7.58 6.93
C ALA A 12 11.59 -8.93 6.55
N GLU A 13 12.21 -10.03 6.97
CA GLU A 13 11.78 -11.41 6.73
C GLU A 13 10.40 -11.75 7.34
N THR A 14 9.97 -11.02 8.38
CA THR A 14 8.66 -11.24 9.03
C THR A 14 7.52 -10.45 8.39
N SER A 15 7.86 -9.60 7.41
CA SER A 15 6.94 -8.62 6.80
C SER A 15 6.79 -8.79 5.29
N ASP A 16 7.53 -9.74 4.70
CA ASP A 16 7.43 -10.06 3.28
C ASP A 16 6.24 -11.00 3.05
N LEU A 17 5.40 -10.70 2.05
CA LEU A 17 4.31 -11.59 1.65
C LEU A 17 4.84 -12.63 0.67
N ASN A 18 4.46 -13.89 0.85
CA ASN A 18 4.70 -14.91 -0.16
C ASN A 18 3.62 -14.91 -1.26
N ASP A 19 3.87 -15.66 -2.35
CA ASP A 19 2.96 -15.72 -3.51
C ASP A 19 1.54 -16.18 -3.14
N PHE A 20 1.42 -17.13 -2.21
CA PHE A 20 0.11 -17.62 -1.75
C PHE A 20 -0.66 -16.52 -0.99
N GLU A 21 0.02 -15.77 -0.12
CA GLU A 21 -0.60 -14.64 0.59
C GLU A 21 -1.04 -13.55 -0.38
N ILE A 22 -0.24 -13.25 -1.40
CA ILE A 22 -0.60 -12.30 -2.46
C ILE A 22 -1.87 -12.77 -3.18
N ASP A 23 -1.94 -14.03 -3.60
CA ASP A 23 -3.10 -14.56 -4.32
C ASP A 23 -4.37 -14.54 -3.43
N VAL A 24 -4.26 -14.88 -2.14
CA VAL A 24 -5.38 -14.77 -1.19
C VAL A 24 -5.87 -13.32 -1.07
N LEU A 25 -4.97 -12.34 -1.04
CA LEU A 25 -5.34 -10.92 -0.99
C LEU A 25 -6.02 -10.46 -2.29
N VAL A 26 -5.56 -10.95 -3.45
CA VAL A 26 -6.19 -10.70 -4.75
C VAL A 26 -7.60 -11.29 -4.80
N ASP A 27 -7.78 -12.52 -4.35
CA ASP A 27 -9.09 -13.18 -4.29
C ASP A 27 -10.04 -12.45 -3.34
N TYR A 28 -9.54 -12.00 -2.19
CA TYR A 28 -10.31 -11.21 -1.23
C TYR A 28 -10.83 -9.90 -1.84
N VAL A 29 -9.98 -9.16 -2.56
CA VAL A 29 -10.41 -7.93 -3.26
C VAL A 29 -11.40 -8.25 -4.38
N SER A 30 -11.16 -9.33 -5.13
CA SER A 30 -12.05 -9.78 -6.21
C SER A 30 -13.44 -10.18 -5.70
N ALA A 31 -13.54 -10.67 -4.46
CA ALA A 31 -14.80 -10.94 -3.77
C ALA A 31 -15.51 -9.67 -3.23
N GLY A 32 -15.00 -8.48 -3.53
CA GLY A 32 -15.53 -7.19 -3.06
C GLY A 32 -14.88 -6.67 -1.76
N GLY A 33 -13.86 -7.35 -1.27
CA GLY A 33 -13.06 -6.91 -0.14
C GLY A 33 -12.25 -5.64 -0.43
N ARG A 34 -11.82 -4.96 0.64
CA ARG A 34 -10.93 -3.79 0.55
C ARG A 34 -9.67 -3.95 1.40
N ILE A 35 -8.53 -3.58 0.82
CA ILE A 35 -7.21 -3.58 1.46
C ILE A 35 -6.69 -2.14 1.51
N LEU A 36 -6.31 -1.70 2.71
CA LEU A 36 -5.59 -0.46 2.95
C LEU A 36 -4.11 -0.76 3.17
N MET A 37 -3.28 -0.46 2.17
CA MET A 37 -1.83 -0.44 2.27
C MET A 37 -1.39 0.88 2.91
N LEU A 38 -0.94 0.83 4.16
CA LEU A 38 -0.62 2.01 4.95
C LEU A 38 0.89 2.19 5.08
N ALA A 39 1.42 3.34 4.65
CA ALA A 39 2.83 3.68 4.77
C ALA A 39 3.04 4.88 5.73
N PRO A 40 3.26 4.62 7.04
CA PRO A 40 3.72 5.63 7.99
C PRO A 40 5.12 6.17 7.65
N PRO A 41 5.56 7.25 8.32
CA PRO A 41 6.95 7.70 8.22
C PRO A 41 7.93 6.58 8.57
N ASP A 42 9.10 6.61 7.93
CA ASP A 42 10.19 5.63 8.08
C ASP A 42 9.84 4.21 7.61
N SER A 43 8.74 4.05 6.86
CA SER A 43 8.46 2.81 6.15
C SER A 43 9.44 2.58 4.99
N PHE A 44 9.64 1.33 4.63
CA PHE A 44 10.41 0.95 3.44
C PHE A 44 9.63 0.02 2.52
N ILE A 45 9.93 0.09 1.23
CA ILE A 45 9.31 -0.75 0.20
C ILE A 45 9.88 -2.16 0.28
N VAL A 46 9.00 -3.16 0.31
CA VAL A 46 9.34 -4.57 0.16
C VAL A 46 8.85 -5.07 -1.20
N ASN A 47 9.61 -5.97 -1.82
CA ASN A 47 9.32 -6.49 -3.17
C ASN A 47 7.92 -7.12 -3.27
N SER A 48 7.46 -7.83 -2.24
CA SER A 48 6.13 -8.45 -2.25
C SER A 48 4.97 -7.45 -2.26
N PHE A 49 5.14 -6.29 -1.63
CA PHE A 49 4.13 -5.22 -1.69
C PHE A 49 4.06 -4.65 -3.10
N GLU A 50 5.20 -4.46 -3.76
CA GLU A 50 5.24 -4.05 -5.17
C GLU A 50 4.64 -5.13 -6.08
N ALA A 51 4.91 -6.41 -5.80
CA ALA A 51 4.29 -7.52 -6.52
C ALA A 51 2.77 -7.50 -6.37
N LEU A 52 2.24 -7.32 -5.16
CA LEU A 52 0.81 -7.17 -4.89
C LEU A 52 0.21 -5.99 -5.67
N LEU A 53 0.83 -4.80 -5.62
CA LEU A 53 0.37 -3.63 -6.37
C LEU A 53 0.26 -3.93 -7.87
N LYS A 54 1.27 -4.59 -8.45
CA LYS A 54 1.31 -4.94 -9.88
C LYS A 54 0.27 -5.98 -10.29
N ARG A 55 -0.29 -6.77 -9.36
CA ARG A 55 -1.44 -7.65 -9.65
C ARG A 55 -2.70 -6.83 -10.01
N PHE A 56 -2.84 -5.63 -9.46
CA PHE A 56 -3.98 -4.74 -9.72
C PHE A 56 -3.68 -3.68 -10.78
N VAL A 57 -2.46 -3.12 -10.76
CA VAL A 57 -2.03 -2.07 -11.68
C VAL A 57 -0.59 -2.36 -12.15
N PRO A 58 -0.42 -3.12 -13.25
CA PRO A 58 0.89 -3.57 -13.72
C PRO A 58 1.89 -2.43 -13.99
N GLU A 59 1.37 -1.26 -14.40
CA GLU A 59 2.13 -0.05 -14.73
C GLU A 59 2.53 0.77 -13.49
N ALA A 60 1.98 0.44 -12.31
CA ALA A 60 2.27 1.17 -11.08
C ALA A 60 3.47 0.58 -10.33
N ARG A 61 4.19 1.45 -9.62
CA ARG A 61 5.30 1.07 -8.74
C ARG A 61 5.34 1.94 -7.51
N PHE A 62 5.93 1.42 -6.43
CA PHE A 62 6.26 2.24 -5.27
C PHE A 62 7.57 2.99 -5.50
N VAL A 63 7.64 4.23 -5.03
CA VAL A 63 8.84 5.07 -5.07
C VAL A 63 9.14 5.55 -3.65
N GLN A 64 10.36 5.31 -3.17
CA GLN A 64 10.83 5.82 -1.89
C GLN A 64 11.45 7.21 -2.10
N MET A 65 10.91 8.22 -1.42
CA MET A 65 11.49 9.55 -1.33
C MET A 65 11.75 9.87 0.14
N ASP A 66 13.02 9.85 0.53
CA ASP A 66 13.46 9.98 1.93
C ASP A 66 12.73 9.00 2.86
N PHE A 67 11.86 9.51 3.72
CA PHE A 67 11.08 8.76 4.71
C PHE A 67 9.64 8.48 4.26
N THR A 68 9.30 8.79 3.01
CA THR A 68 7.95 8.67 2.44
C THR A 68 7.94 7.65 1.31
N ILE A 69 6.88 6.84 1.23
CA ILE A 69 6.58 5.97 0.09
C ILE A 69 5.49 6.64 -0.74
N LEU A 70 5.64 6.67 -2.05
CA LEU A 70 4.66 7.17 -3.00
C LEU A 70 4.32 6.07 -4.01
N VAL A 71 3.16 6.18 -4.66
CA VAL A 71 2.85 5.39 -5.86
C VAL A 71 3.16 6.22 -7.09
N SER A 72 3.95 5.67 -8.01
CA SER A 72 4.15 6.20 -9.35
C SER A 72 3.26 5.46 -10.34
N HIS A 73 2.47 6.19 -11.12
CA HIS A 73 1.62 5.64 -12.17
C HIS A 73 1.42 6.70 -13.26
N LYS A 74 1.70 6.35 -14.53
CA LYS A 74 1.61 7.27 -15.69
C LYS A 74 2.40 8.58 -15.49
N ASP A 75 3.63 8.47 -15.02
CA ASP A 75 4.56 9.58 -14.73
C ASP A 75 4.11 10.56 -13.63
N GLU A 76 3.00 10.26 -12.93
CA GLU A 76 2.53 11.02 -11.78
C GLU A 76 2.88 10.32 -10.46
N LEU A 77 3.00 11.09 -9.38
CA LEU A 77 3.30 10.61 -8.03
C LEU A 77 2.15 10.89 -7.07
N PHE A 78 1.76 9.86 -6.32
CA PHE A 78 0.59 9.90 -5.45
C PHE A 78 0.93 9.52 -4.02
N ARG A 79 0.51 10.36 -3.07
CA ARG A 79 0.44 10.01 -1.63
C ARG A 79 -0.77 9.15 -1.30
N GLN A 80 -1.82 9.25 -2.11
CA GLN A 80 -3.05 8.46 -1.99
C GLN A 80 -3.37 7.88 -3.37
N PHE A 81 -3.55 6.57 -3.43
CA PHE A 81 -3.83 5.89 -4.70
C PHE A 81 -4.87 4.81 -4.47
N GLN A 82 -5.94 4.81 -5.27
CA GLN A 82 -7.04 3.85 -5.12
C GLN A 82 -7.39 3.24 -6.47
N VAL A 83 -7.58 1.93 -6.45
CA VAL A 83 -8.03 1.16 -7.62
C VAL A 83 -8.84 -0.05 -7.15
N GLN A 84 -10.05 -0.21 -7.68
CA GLN A 84 -10.97 -1.30 -7.30
C GLN A 84 -11.18 -1.33 -5.77
N GLY A 85 -10.60 -2.32 -5.07
CA GLY A 85 -10.59 -2.44 -3.61
C GLY A 85 -9.22 -2.25 -2.94
N LEU A 86 -8.17 -1.94 -3.71
CA LEU A 86 -6.84 -1.62 -3.21
C LEU A 86 -6.73 -0.10 -2.95
N ILE A 87 -6.32 0.24 -1.74
CA ILE A 87 -6.15 1.62 -1.29
C ILE A 87 -4.73 1.73 -0.76
N PHE A 88 -3.97 2.68 -1.27
CA PHE A 88 -2.67 3.07 -0.74
C PHE A 88 -2.77 4.44 -0.08
N LEU A 89 -2.21 4.54 1.12
CA LEU A 89 -2.13 5.79 1.88
C LEU A 89 -0.73 5.94 2.48
N SER A 90 0.00 6.96 2.06
CA SER A 90 1.17 7.44 2.79
C SER A 90 0.79 8.60 3.70
N ILE A 91 1.18 8.49 4.97
CA ILE A 91 0.85 9.47 6.01
C ILE A 91 2.11 10.08 6.60
N GLY A 92 2.04 11.35 6.97
CA GLY A 92 3.00 11.98 7.89
C GLY A 92 2.63 11.74 9.35
N GLU A 93 1.36 11.88 9.68
CA GLU A 93 0.82 11.75 11.04
C GLU A 93 -0.42 10.84 11.08
N ALA A 94 -0.70 10.25 12.25
CA ALA A 94 -1.83 9.33 12.42
C ALA A 94 -3.19 9.99 12.14
N ILE A 95 -3.31 11.31 12.34
CA ILE A 95 -4.54 12.06 12.08
C ILE A 95 -4.95 12.02 10.61
N GLU A 96 -3.98 11.94 9.68
CA GLU A 96 -4.21 11.87 8.24
C GLU A 96 -4.93 10.57 7.83
N ILE A 97 -4.86 9.51 8.65
CA ILE A 97 -5.61 8.26 8.42
C ILE A 97 -7.11 8.54 8.51
N VAL A 98 -7.53 9.26 9.55
CA VAL A 98 -8.95 9.56 9.78
C VAL A 98 -9.46 10.46 8.67
N GLU A 99 -8.73 11.52 8.32
CA GLU A 99 -9.09 12.42 7.23
C GLU A 99 -9.21 11.70 5.87
N ALA A 100 -8.31 10.76 5.59
CA ALA A 100 -8.38 9.96 4.38
C ALA A 100 -9.60 9.04 4.38
N LEU A 101 -9.88 8.35 5.49
CA LEU A 101 -11.04 7.46 5.60
C LEU A 101 -12.37 8.21 5.51
N GLU A 102 -12.47 9.40 6.11
CA GLU A 102 -13.66 10.24 6.03
C GLU A 102 -13.97 10.67 4.59
N LYS A 103 -12.95 11.05 3.82
CA LYS A 103 -13.11 11.38 2.38
C LYS A 103 -13.59 10.21 1.54
N MET A 104 -13.26 8.99 1.93
CA MET A 104 -13.66 7.77 1.19
C MET A 104 -15.07 7.29 1.51
N LEU A 105 -15.70 7.84 2.55
CA LEU A 105 -17.08 7.55 2.94
C LEU A 105 -18.08 8.54 2.34
N GLN A 106 -17.60 9.62 1.71
CA GLN A 106 -18.40 10.61 0.99
C GLN A 106 -18.52 10.24 -0.49
#